data_AF-A0A7C2B8T9-F1
#
_entry.id   AF-A0A7C2B8T9-F1
#
_cell.length_a   1.000
_cell.length_b   1.000
_cell.length_c   1.000
_cell.angle_alpha   90.00
_cell.angle_beta   90.00
_cell.angle_gamma   90.00
#
_symmetry.space_group_name_H-M   'P 1'
#
loop_
_entity.id
_entity.type
_entity.pdbx_description
1 polymer ?
#
loop_
_entity_poly.entity_id
_entity_poly.type
_entity_poly.pdbx_seq_one_letter_code
_entity_poly.pdbx_strand_id
1 'polypeptide(L)'
;MNAEEVLARKPWLLPFLYAILQGVEARAGPLSKALGVKRQVAKAALRELAKIGALEGYSLKRELAEWLERQSIAVKGRRALWRKGQTYVLAVARRNRVSIYTLPADLVDKVETLLKSCEEVSAADAASTLGCSPLAASRALQVLIVLGKVKRVGRLYRYA
;
A
#
# COMPACT_ATOMS: atom_id res chain seq x y z
N MET A 1 6.99 -21.32 8.34
CA MET A 1 6.96 -19.84 8.34
C MET A 1 5.58 -19.44 7.87
N ASN A 2 4.80 -18.77 8.72
CA ASN A 2 3.42 -18.42 8.40
C ASN A 2 3.39 -17.23 7.41
N ALA A 3 2.27 -17.02 6.73
CA ALA A 3 2.11 -15.96 5.73
C ALA A 3 2.38 -14.55 6.31
N GLU A 4 2.02 -14.36 7.59
CA GLU A 4 2.21 -13.11 8.32
C GLU A 4 3.69 -12.76 8.49
N GLU A 5 4.52 -13.70 8.92
CA GLU A 5 5.97 -13.53 9.07
C GLU A 5 6.62 -13.13 7.75
N VAL A 6 6.20 -13.76 6.65
CA VAL A 6 6.72 -13.43 5.32
C VAL A 6 6.35 -12.01 4.94
N LEU A 7 5.09 -11.61 5.13
CA LEU A 7 4.64 -10.27 4.76
C LEU A 7 5.17 -9.18 5.68
N ALA A 8 5.38 -9.48 6.95
CA ALA A 8 6.07 -8.58 7.87
C ALA A 8 7.51 -8.31 7.40
N ARG A 9 8.20 -9.34 6.86
CA ARG A 9 9.57 -9.20 6.33
C ARG A 9 9.62 -8.65 4.91
N LYS A 10 8.58 -8.89 4.10
CA LYS A 10 8.51 -8.54 2.67
C LYS A 10 7.18 -7.84 2.33
N PRO A 11 6.86 -6.70 2.95
CA PRO A 11 5.60 -5.98 2.70
C PRO A 11 5.49 -5.47 1.26
N TRP A 12 6.59 -5.45 0.50
CA TRP A 12 6.59 -5.05 -0.90
C TRP A 12 5.86 -6.03 -1.82
N LEU A 13 5.57 -7.25 -1.35
CA LEU A 13 4.76 -8.23 -2.05
C LEU A 13 3.25 -7.92 -1.98
N LEU A 14 2.81 -7.06 -1.05
CA LEU A 14 1.40 -6.77 -0.80
C LEU A 14 0.62 -6.38 -2.06
N PRO A 15 1.11 -5.46 -2.93
CA PRO A 15 0.39 -5.11 -4.15
C PRO A 15 0.22 -6.29 -5.12
N PHE A 16 1.18 -7.23 -5.16
CA PHE A 16 1.12 -8.41 -6.02
C PHE A 16 0.14 -9.44 -5.49
N LEU A 17 0.20 -9.72 -4.18
CA LEU A 17 -0.76 -10.62 -3.53
C LEU A 17 -2.19 -10.13 -3.73
N TYR A 18 -2.44 -8.84 -3.50
CA TYR A 18 -3.77 -8.27 -3.72
C TYR A 18 -4.20 -8.27 -5.19
N ALA A 19 -3.29 -8.00 -6.13
CA ALA A 19 -3.63 -8.11 -7.54
C ALA A 19 -4.09 -9.54 -7.89
N ILE A 20 -3.40 -10.57 -7.39
CA ILE A 20 -3.78 -11.98 -7.62
C ILE A 20 -5.09 -12.32 -6.91
N LEU A 21 -5.28 -11.85 -5.67
CA LEU A 21 -6.54 -12.01 -4.93
C LEU A 21 -7.73 -11.40 -5.70
N GLN A 22 -7.51 -10.30 -6.42
CA GLN A 22 -8.51 -9.64 -7.26
C GLN A 22 -8.63 -10.25 -8.67
N GLY A 23 -8.04 -11.44 -8.90
CA GLY A 23 -8.20 -12.20 -10.14
C GLY A 23 -7.13 -11.95 -11.22
N VAL A 24 -6.07 -11.18 -10.94
CA VAL A 24 -4.94 -11.06 -11.88
C VAL A 24 -4.12 -12.33 -11.85
N GLU A 25 -4.00 -13.02 -13.00
CA GLU A 25 -3.17 -14.21 -13.10
C GLU A 25 -1.75 -13.98 -12.53
N ALA A 26 -1.25 -14.96 -11.75
CA ALA A 26 0.10 -14.98 -11.19
C ALA A 26 1.18 -15.23 -12.28
N ARG A 27 1.20 -14.36 -13.28
CA ARG A 27 2.13 -14.34 -14.41
C ARG A 27 2.74 -12.94 -14.55
N ALA A 28 3.99 -12.90 -15.00
CA ALA A 28 4.75 -11.66 -15.01
C ALA A 28 4.14 -10.56 -15.92
N GLY A 29 3.48 -10.95 -17.02
CA GLY A 29 2.82 -10.03 -17.94
C GLY A 29 1.58 -9.36 -17.31
N PRO A 30 0.56 -10.14 -16.92
CA PRO A 30 -0.64 -9.64 -16.24
C PRO A 30 -0.32 -8.75 -15.02
N LEU A 31 0.55 -9.21 -14.12
CA LEU A 31 0.95 -8.43 -12.94
C LEU A 31 1.70 -7.14 -13.29
N SER A 32 2.59 -7.20 -14.28
CA SER A 32 3.31 -6.02 -14.78
C SER A 32 2.34 -4.97 -15.32
N LYS A 33 1.32 -5.38 -16.09
CA LYS A 33 0.28 -4.51 -16.63
C LYS A 33 -0.60 -3.94 -15.52
N ALA A 34 -1.13 -4.79 -14.64
CA ALA A 34 -2.05 -4.39 -13.57
C ALA A 34 -1.41 -3.37 -12.61
N LEU A 35 -0.15 -3.60 -12.21
CA LEU A 35 0.54 -2.75 -11.24
C LEU A 35 1.37 -1.63 -11.87
N GLY A 36 1.48 -1.59 -13.20
CA GLY A 36 2.30 -0.62 -13.92
C GLY A 36 3.79 -0.70 -13.59
N VAL A 37 4.30 -1.90 -13.32
CA VAL A 37 5.72 -2.17 -13.02
C VAL A 37 6.40 -2.84 -14.21
N LYS A 38 7.73 -2.78 -14.31
CA LYS A 38 8.49 -3.55 -15.30
C LYS A 38 8.32 -5.04 -15.06
N ARG A 39 8.33 -5.84 -16.13
CA ARG A 39 8.21 -7.31 -16.09
C ARG A 39 9.25 -7.96 -15.16
N GLN A 40 10.45 -7.39 -15.04
CA GLN A 40 11.48 -7.85 -14.10
C GLN A 40 11.04 -7.76 -12.63
N VAL A 41 10.35 -6.68 -12.24
CA VAL A 41 9.82 -6.51 -10.87
C VAL A 41 8.73 -7.55 -10.60
N ALA A 42 7.83 -7.77 -11.57
CA ALA A 42 6.81 -8.81 -11.46
C ALA A 42 7.40 -10.22 -11.38
N LYS A 43 8.44 -10.53 -12.17
CA LYS A 43 9.18 -11.81 -12.07
C LYS A 43 9.83 -11.98 -10.70
N ALA A 44 10.43 -10.93 -10.13
CA ALA A 44 11.01 -10.98 -8.80
C ALA A 44 9.94 -11.27 -7.74
N ALA A 45 8.77 -10.62 -7.81
CA ALA A 45 7.66 -10.88 -6.92
C ALA A 45 7.19 -12.34 -7.02
N LEU A 46 6.95 -12.84 -8.23
CA LEU A 46 6.51 -14.23 -8.45
C LEU A 46 7.52 -15.25 -7.92
N ARG A 47 8.83 -15.00 -8.07
CA ARG A 47 9.86 -15.85 -7.50
C ARG A 47 9.76 -15.93 -5.98
N GLU A 48 9.53 -14.80 -5.31
CA GLU A 48 9.38 -14.77 -3.87
C GLU A 48 8.07 -15.42 -3.40
N LEU A 49 6.98 -15.22 -4.14
CA LEU A 49 5.69 -15.88 -3.89
C LEU A 49 5.78 -17.41 -4.05
N ALA A 50 6.51 -17.88 -5.05
CA ALA A 50 6.78 -19.30 -5.25
C ALA A 50 7.60 -19.89 -4.10
N LYS A 51 8.67 -19.19 -3.65
CA LYS A 51 9.52 -19.64 -2.53
C LYS A 51 8.74 -19.81 -1.22
N ILE A 52 7.74 -18.98 -0.98
CA ILE A 52 6.92 -19.05 0.24
C ILE A 52 5.70 -19.97 0.07
N GLY A 53 5.58 -20.63 -1.09
CA GLY A 53 4.47 -21.52 -1.39
C GLY A 53 3.11 -20.81 -1.44
N ALA A 54 3.06 -19.53 -1.81
CA ALA A 54 1.84 -18.72 -1.82
C ALA A 54 0.87 -19.04 -2.98
N LEU A 55 1.36 -19.73 -4.01
CA LEU A 55 0.64 -19.92 -5.26
C LEU A 55 0.15 -21.36 -5.42
N GLU A 56 -1.00 -21.50 -6.07
CA GLU A 56 -1.56 -22.75 -6.61
C GLU A 56 -1.91 -22.49 -8.07
N GLY A 57 -1.12 -23.05 -8.99
CA GLY A 57 -1.20 -22.70 -10.41
C GLY A 57 -0.95 -21.20 -10.64
N TYR A 58 -1.97 -20.50 -11.16
CA TYR A 58 -1.92 -19.06 -11.43
C TYR A 58 -2.67 -18.20 -10.40
N SER A 59 -3.08 -18.80 -9.27
CA SER A 59 -3.86 -18.16 -8.22
C SER A 59 -3.15 -18.24 -6.86
N LEU A 60 -3.66 -17.53 -5.86
CA LEU A 60 -3.22 -17.72 -4.47
C LEU A 60 -3.77 -19.04 -3.93
N LYS A 61 -3.01 -19.70 -3.04
CA LYS A 61 -3.56 -20.76 -2.21
C LYS A 61 -4.73 -20.24 -1.38
N ARG A 62 -5.77 -21.05 -1.22
CA ARG A 62 -6.99 -20.68 -0.49
C ARG A 62 -6.71 -20.14 0.91
N GLU A 63 -5.86 -20.83 1.69
CA GLU A 63 -5.50 -20.43 3.06
C GLU A 63 -4.88 -19.03 3.12
N LEU A 64 -4.04 -18.68 2.14
CA LEU A 64 -3.41 -17.38 2.07
C LEU A 64 -4.42 -16.30 1.64
N ALA A 65 -5.32 -16.63 0.70
CA ALA A 65 -6.39 -15.74 0.29
C ALA A 65 -7.31 -15.40 1.48
N GLU A 66 -7.79 -16.41 2.20
CA GLU A 66 -8.62 -16.24 3.40
C GLU A 66 -7.89 -15.44 4.49
N TRP A 67 -6.59 -15.70 4.70
CA TRP A 67 -5.80 -14.94 5.65
C TRP A 67 -5.69 -13.46 5.25
N LEU A 68 -5.46 -13.17 3.97
CA LEU A 68 -5.36 -11.80 3.43
C LEU A 68 -6.67 -11.02 3.60
N GLU A 69 -7.82 -11.68 3.36
CA GLU A 69 -9.15 -11.07 3.50
C GLU A 69 -9.47 -10.66 4.94
N ARG A 70 -8.92 -11.38 5.93
CA ARG A 70 -9.07 -11.04 7.35
C ARG A 70 -8.17 -9.88 7.80
N GLN A 71 -7.22 -9.46 6.97
CA GLN A 71 -6.32 -8.37 7.31
C GLN A 71 -6.97 -7.01 7.05
N SER A 72 -6.58 -6.01 7.85
CA SER A 72 -6.91 -4.60 7.58
C SER A 72 -6.03 -4.04 6.44
N ILE A 73 -6.26 -4.51 5.22
CA ILE A 73 -5.55 -4.07 4.01
C ILE A 73 -6.50 -3.34 3.07
N ALA A 74 -6.06 -2.18 2.58
CA ALA A 74 -6.78 -1.38 1.58
C ALA A 74 -5.90 -1.18 0.34
N VAL A 75 -6.51 -1.21 -0.85
CA VAL A 75 -5.81 -1.04 -2.12
C VAL A 75 -6.46 0.05 -2.95
N LYS A 76 -5.65 0.95 -3.51
CA LYS A 76 -6.13 2.00 -4.43
C LYS A 76 -5.10 2.28 -5.51
N GLY A 77 -5.43 1.87 -6.73
CA GLY A 77 -4.52 1.93 -7.88
C GLY A 77 -3.24 1.14 -7.60
N ARG A 78 -2.09 1.81 -7.66
CA ARG A 78 -0.76 1.20 -7.46
C ARG A 78 -0.29 1.21 -6.00
N ARG A 79 -1.20 1.39 -5.05
CA ARG A 79 -0.90 1.50 -3.63
C ARG A 79 -1.65 0.43 -2.86
N ALA A 80 -0.95 -0.26 -1.98
CA ALA A 80 -1.53 -1.17 -1.01
C ALA A 80 -1.12 -0.69 0.39
N LEU A 81 -2.07 -0.68 1.31
CA LEU A 81 -1.93 -0.17 2.66
C LEU A 81 -2.30 -1.29 3.63
N TRP A 82 -1.45 -1.60 4.58
CA TRP A 82 -1.74 -2.57 5.63
C TRP A 82 -1.67 -1.87 6.99
N ARG A 83 -2.75 -1.95 7.78
CA ARG A 83 -2.75 -1.50 9.16
C ARG A 83 -2.28 -2.63 10.07
N LYS A 84 -1.20 -2.39 10.81
CA LYS A 84 -0.63 -3.32 11.81
C LYS A 84 -0.54 -2.61 13.15
N GLY A 85 -1.52 -2.87 14.01
CA GLY A 85 -1.65 -2.19 15.30
C GLY A 85 -1.70 -0.67 15.14
N GLN A 86 -0.72 0.02 15.75
CA GLN A 86 -0.56 1.48 15.71
C GLN A 86 0.28 1.98 14.52
N THR A 87 0.46 1.17 13.49
CA THR A 87 1.25 1.55 12.30
C THR A 87 0.53 1.23 11.01
N TYR A 88 0.79 2.03 9.99
CA TYR A 88 0.42 1.79 8.60
C TYR A 88 1.66 1.45 7.80
N VAL A 89 1.59 0.36 7.04
CA VAL A 89 2.59 -0.04 6.04
C VAL A 89 2.04 0.26 4.66
N LEU A 90 2.59 1.28 4.01
CA LEU A 90 2.22 1.71 2.67
C LEU A 90 3.20 1.16 1.64
N ALA A 91 2.74 0.25 0.79
CA ALA A 91 3.44 -0.25 -0.38
C ALA A 91 3.00 0.51 -1.64
N VAL A 92 3.96 1.11 -2.34
CA VAL A 92 3.72 1.89 -3.57
C VAL A 92 4.46 1.25 -4.72
N ALA A 93 3.73 0.65 -5.66
CA ALA A 93 4.27 0.10 -6.88
C ALA A 93 4.66 1.24 -7.85
N ARG A 94 5.94 1.30 -8.19
CA ARG A 94 6.53 2.21 -9.18
C ARG A 94 7.10 1.39 -10.33
N ARG A 95 7.31 2.03 -11.48
CA ARG A 95 7.78 1.36 -12.71
C ARG A 95 8.96 0.41 -12.48
N ASN A 96 9.94 0.79 -11.68
CA ASN A 96 11.17 -0.01 -11.48
C ASN A 96 11.29 -0.67 -10.10
N ARG A 97 10.38 -0.40 -9.15
CA ARG A 97 10.48 -0.89 -7.77
C ARG A 97 9.15 -0.77 -7.04
N VAL A 98 9.00 -1.51 -5.94
CA VAL A 98 7.98 -1.21 -4.94
C VAL A 98 8.66 -0.52 -3.76
N SER A 99 8.15 0.65 -3.38
CA SER A 99 8.64 1.39 -2.20
C SER A 99 7.76 1.11 -1.01
N ILE A 100 8.36 0.96 0.17
CA ILE A 100 7.68 0.73 1.43
C ILE A 100 7.90 1.91 2.35
N TYR A 101 6.83 2.32 3.01
CA TYR A 101 6.84 3.36 4.04
C TYR A 101 6.06 2.85 5.24
N THR A 102 6.63 3.00 6.42
CA THR A 102 5.95 2.72 7.69
C THR A 102 5.63 4.05 8.34
N LEU A 103 4.37 4.24 8.74
CA LEU A 103 3.90 5.45 9.39
C LEU A 103 3.19 5.12 10.70
N PRO A 104 3.44 5.87 11.77
CA PRO A 104 2.59 5.85 12.95
C PRO A 104 1.13 6.22 12.60
N ALA A 105 0.18 5.51 13.20
CA ALA A 105 -1.24 5.80 13.02
C ALA A 105 -1.62 7.18 13.58
N ASP A 106 -1.00 7.59 14.69
CA ASP A 106 -1.25 8.89 15.32
C ASP A 106 -0.94 10.07 14.36
N LEU A 107 0.12 9.96 13.56
CA LEU A 107 0.45 10.97 12.55
C LEU A 107 -0.63 11.03 11.46
N VAL A 108 -1.14 9.88 11.02
CA VAL A 108 -2.22 9.83 10.03
C VAL A 108 -3.49 10.46 10.59
N ASP A 109 -3.83 10.18 11.84
CA ASP A 109 -5.01 10.72 12.51
C ASP A 109 -4.89 12.24 12.75
N LYS A 110 -3.69 12.73 13.09
CA LYS A 110 -3.39 14.18 13.19
C LYS A 110 -3.56 14.89 11.84
N VAL A 111 -3.03 14.29 10.76
CA VAL A 111 -3.20 14.84 9.40
C VAL A 111 -4.67 14.82 8.96
N GLU A 112 -5.41 13.76 9.31
CA GLU A 112 -6.84 13.68 9.04
C GLU A 112 -7.62 14.78 9.77
N THR A 113 -7.30 15.00 11.06
CA THR A 113 -7.95 16.03 11.88
C THR A 113 -7.68 17.42 11.30
N LEU A 114 -6.42 17.70 10.91
CA LEU A 114 -6.05 18.96 10.27
C LEU A 114 -6.85 19.19 8.97
N LEU A 115 -7.03 18.15 8.15
CA LEU A 115 -7.83 18.25 6.92
C LEU A 115 -9.33 18.39 7.16
N LYS A 116 -9.86 17.98 8.31
CA LYS A 116 -11.26 18.23 8.66
C LYS A 116 -11.48 19.68 9.11
N SER A 117 -10.46 20.30 9.70
CA SER A 117 -10.51 21.70 10.14
C SER A 117 -10.15 22.72 9.05
N CYS A 118 -9.55 22.29 7.94
CA CYS A 118 -9.11 23.14 6.84
C CYS A 118 -9.74 22.68 5.53
N GLU A 119 -10.18 23.61 4.68
CA GLU A 119 -10.78 23.23 3.39
C GLU A 119 -9.77 22.50 2.49
N GLU A 120 -8.54 23.02 2.38
CA GLU A 120 -7.46 22.42 1.60
C GLU A 120 -6.11 22.61 2.28
N VAL A 121 -5.26 21.58 2.22
CA VAL A 121 -3.92 21.60 2.86
C VAL A 121 -2.89 20.99 1.92
N SER A 122 -1.72 21.62 1.77
CA SER A 122 -0.59 21.00 1.08
C SER A 122 0.21 20.08 2.02
N ALA A 123 1.05 19.21 1.46
CA ALA A 123 1.95 18.40 2.30
C ALA A 123 2.97 19.26 3.09
N ALA A 124 3.31 20.45 2.58
CA ALA A 124 4.22 21.37 3.27
C ALA A 124 3.53 22.05 4.45
N ASP A 125 2.28 22.49 4.27
CA ASP A 125 1.48 23.10 5.33
C ASP A 125 1.23 22.10 6.46
N ALA A 126 0.81 20.88 6.11
CA ALA A 126 0.62 19.81 7.09
C ALA A 126 1.91 19.47 7.85
N ALA A 127 3.05 19.49 7.18
CA ALA A 127 4.34 19.25 7.81
C ALA A 127 4.73 20.36 8.80
N SER A 128 4.53 21.62 8.39
CA SER A 128 4.78 22.80 9.23
C SER A 128 3.88 22.79 10.48
N THR A 129 2.57 22.64 10.29
CA THR A 129 1.58 22.66 11.38
C THR A 129 1.77 21.53 12.39
N LEU A 130 2.13 20.33 11.92
CA LEU A 130 2.28 19.15 12.78
C LEU A 130 3.72 18.92 13.26
N GLY A 131 4.67 19.79 12.91
CA GLY A 131 6.07 19.66 13.30
C GLY A 131 6.73 18.35 12.82
N CYS A 132 6.42 17.91 11.59
CA CYS A 132 6.97 16.67 11.02
C CYS A 132 7.66 16.92 9.67
N SER A 133 8.33 15.90 9.13
CA SER A 133 8.98 16.05 7.81
C SER A 133 7.94 16.15 6.68
N PRO A 134 8.21 16.93 5.61
CA PRO A 134 7.36 16.99 4.41
C PRO A 134 7.10 15.61 3.79
N LEU A 135 8.09 14.71 3.89
CA LEU A 135 7.93 13.34 3.42
C LEU A 135 6.91 12.57 4.28
N ALA A 136 6.99 12.66 5.60
CA ALA A 136 6.06 11.99 6.50
C ALA A 136 4.61 12.48 6.29
N ALA A 137 4.40 13.80 6.24
CA ALA A 137 3.11 14.40 5.91
C ALA A 137 2.59 13.92 4.53
N SER A 138 3.44 13.95 3.49
CA SER A 138 3.07 13.46 2.15
C SER A 138 2.66 11.99 2.14
N ARG A 139 3.28 11.15 2.97
CA ARG A 139 2.92 9.73 3.07
C ARG A 139 1.65 9.52 3.89
N ALA A 140 1.44 10.26 4.97
CA ALA A 140 0.18 10.24 5.72
C ALA A 140 -1.01 10.64 4.83
N LEU A 141 -0.86 11.68 4.01
CA LEU A 141 -1.84 12.07 3.00
C LEU A 141 -2.10 10.95 1.97
N GLN A 142 -1.06 10.22 1.56
CA GLN A 142 -1.23 9.06 0.67
C GLN A 142 -1.97 7.90 1.35
N VAL A 143 -1.75 7.67 2.65
CA VAL A 143 -2.51 6.70 3.44
C VAL A 143 -3.99 7.08 3.41
N LEU A 144 -4.33 8.34 3.72
CA LEU A 144 -5.72 8.82 3.70
C LEU A 144 -6.38 8.73 2.32
N ILE A 145 -5.62 8.95 1.23
CA ILE A 145 -6.11 8.74 -0.13
C ILE A 145 -6.49 7.26 -0.35
N VAL A 146 -5.64 6.32 0.08
CA VAL A 146 -5.90 4.88 -0.08
C VAL A 146 -7.12 4.46 0.74
N LEU A 147 -7.28 5.02 1.93
CA LEU A 147 -8.47 4.84 2.78
C LEU A 147 -9.72 5.54 2.25
N GLY A 148 -9.63 6.30 1.15
CA GLY A 148 -10.77 7.00 0.55
C GLY A 148 -11.21 8.27 1.29
N LYS A 149 -10.52 8.66 2.36
CA LYS A 149 -10.87 9.82 3.20
C LYS A 149 -10.46 11.17 2.61
N VAL A 150 -9.56 11.16 1.64
CA VAL A 150 -8.96 12.38 1.08
C VAL A 150 -8.87 12.29 -0.44
N LYS A 151 -9.10 13.43 -1.10
CA LYS A 151 -8.89 13.65 -2.54
C LYS A 151 -7.72 14.61 -2.74
N ARG A 152 -6.99 14.42 -3.84
CA ARG A 152 -5.88 15.31 -4.22
C ARG A 152 -6.34 16.24 -5.34
N VAL A 153 -6.17 17.54 -5.16
CA VAL A 153 -6.49 18.60 -6.11
C VAL A 153 -5.19 19.34 -6.44
N GLY A 154 -4.53 18.95 -7.54
CA GLY A 154 -3.21 19.48 -7.89
C GLY A 154 -2.13 19.21 -6.82
N ARG A 155 -1.70 20.26 -6.13
CA ARG A 155 -0.73 20.18 -5.02
C ARG A 155 -1.39 20.08 -3.64
N LEU A 156 -2.69 20.31 -3.58
CA LEU A 156 -3.48 20.38 -2.35
C LEU A 156 -4.26 19.07 -2.13
N TYR A 157 -4.69 18.89 -0.89
CA TYR A 157 -5.47 17.75 -0.43
C TYR A 157 -6.70 18.27 0.30
N ARG A 158 -7.84 17.64 0.03
CA ARG A 158 -9.16 17.99 0.57
C ARG A 158 -9.78 16.75 1.20
N TYR A 159 -10.41 16.90 2.37
CA TYR A 159 -11.19 15.83 2.98
C TYR A 159 -12.37 15.46 2.06
N ALA A 160 -12.60 14.16 1.88
CA ALA A 160 -13.49 13.62 0.83
C ALA A 160 -14.94 13.47 1.24
#